data_AF-A0AAV4TG14-F1
#
_entry.id   AF-A0AAV4TG14-F1
#
_cell.length_a   1.000
_cell.length_b   1.000
_cell.length_c   1.000
_cell.angle_alpha   90.00
_cell.angle_beta   90.00
_cell.angle_gamma   90.00
#
_symmetry.space_group_name_H-M   'P 1'
#
loop_
_entity.id
_entity.type
_entity.pdbx_description
1 polymer ?
#
loop_
_entity_poly.entity_id
_entity_poly.type
_entity_poly.pdbx_seq_one_letter_code
_entity_poly.pdbx_strand_id
1 'polypeptide(L)'
;MKYEIVVSKDKIFYNSLTDGNFTGILGMIQRGEADLTASYLPWQEIRSKAVDFSMPYKLGGADFITSKPGNIKSNLAPSSF
;
A
#
# COMPACT_ATOMS: atom_id res chain seq x y z
N MET A 1 -5.23 -1.01 -28.78
CA MET A 1 -6.03 -0.81 -27.54
C MET A 1 -5.84 0.63 -27.11
N LYS A 2 -6.91 1.38 -26.89
CA LYS A 2 -6.85 2.78 -26.43
C LYS A 2 -7.13 2.81 -24.93
N TYR A 3 -6.41 3.64 -24.18
CA TYR A 3 -6.65 3.86 -22.76
C TYR A 3 -6.47 5.35 -22.46
N GLU A 4 -7.11 5.79 -21.38
CA GLU A 4 -6.94 7.12 -20.81
C GLU A 4 -6.38 6.96 -19.40
N ILE A 5 -5.38 7.78 -19.05
CA ILE A 5 -4.84 7.81 -17.70
C ILE A 5 -5.61 8.88 -16.93
N VAL A 6 -6.38 8.43 -15.94
CA VAL A 6 -7.05 9.31 -14.99
C VAL A 6 -6.30 9.27 -13.66
N VAL A 7 -6.07 10.44 -13.07
CA VAL A 7 -5.37 10.58 -11.79
C VAL A 7 -6.36 11.05 -10.73
N SER A 8 -6.33 10.42 -9.55
CA SER A 8 -7.20 10.84 -8.46
C SER A 8 -6.85 12.26 -8.01
N LYS A 9 -7.87 13.10 -7.80
CA LYS A 9 -7.69 14.51 -7.41
C LYS A 9 -6.95 14.65 -6.07
N ASP A 10 -7.21 13.72 -5.16
CA ASP A 10 -6.65 13.65 -3.81
C ASP A 10 -5.26 12.98 -3.76
N LYS A 11 -4.80 12.37 -4.87
CA LYS A 11 -3.50 11.70 -5.02
C LYS A 11 -3.22 10.61 -3.98
N ILE A 12 -4.25 9.92 -3.50
CA ILE A 12 -4.14 8.81 -2.55
C ILE A 12 -4.66 7.50 -3.15
N PHE A 13 -4.19 6.37 -2.63
CA PHE A 13 -4.66 5.05 -3.07
C PHE A 13 -6.08 4.77 -2.57
N TYR A 14 -6.28 4.90 -1.27
CA TYR A 14 -7.55 4.69 -0.59
C TYR A 14 -7.48 5.16 0.87
N ASN A 15 -8.62 5.57 1.41
CA ASN A 15 -8.97 5.53 2.83
C ASN A 15 -10.39 4.98 2.93
N SER A 16 -10.67 4.18 3.95
CA SER A 16 -12.03 3.70 4.24
C SER A 16 -12.88 4.85 4.78
N LEU A 17 -14.11 4.97 4.27
CA LEU A 17 -15.14 5.84 4.80
C LEU A 17 -16.08 5.04 5.72
N THR A 18 -16.86 5.73 6.54
CA THR A 18 -17.77 5.11 7.53
C THR A 18 -18.97 4.40 6.91
N ASP A 19 -19.29 4.69 5.65
CA ASP A 19 -20.41 4.16 4.89
C ASP A 19 -20.05 2.93 4.03
N GLY A 20 -18.82 2.43 4.15
CA GLY A 20 -18.32 1.33 3.33
C GLY A 20 -17.79 1.75 1.95
N ASN A 21 -17.76 3.06 1.66
CA ASN A 21 -17.11 3.59 0.48
C ASN A 21 -15.61 3.85 0.71
N PHE A 22 -14.90 4.07 -0.39
CA PHE A 22 -13.48 4.43 -0.37
C PHE A 22 -13.21 5.77 -1.06
N THR A 23 -12.15 6.44 -0.62
CA THR A 23 -11.55 7.60 -1.31
C THR A 23 -10.47 7.15 -2.30
N GLY A 24 -9.78 8.10 -2.94
CA GLY A 24 -8.66 7.80 -3.81
C GLY A 24 -9.00 6.96 -5.03
N ILE A 25 -7.98 6.29 -5.54
CA ILE A 25 -8.07 5.41 -6.71
C ILE A 25 -9.11 4.30 -6.49
N LEU A 26 -9.15 3.68 -5.31
CA LEU A 26 -10.14 2.63 -5.02
C LEU A 26 -11.58 3.15 -5.09
N GLY A 27 -11.81 4.35 -4.55
CA GLY A 27 -13.10 5.02 -4.62
C GLY A 27 -13.55 5.33 -6.04
N MET A 28 -12.61 5.76 -6.90
CA MET A 28 -12.91 6.01 -8.31
C MET A 28 -13.40 4.75 -9.01
N ILE A 29 -12.77 3.59 -8.77
CA ILE A 29 -13.21 2.31 -9.33
C ILE A 29 -14.57 1.92 -8.79
N GLN A 30 -14.78 2.00 -7.47
CA GLN A 30 -16.05 1.67 -6.83
C GLN A 30 -17.22 2.49 -7.38
N ARG A 31 -16.99 3.76 -7.74
CA ARG A 31 -18.00 4.67 -8.33
C ARG A 31 -18.12 4.59 -9.85
N GLY A 32 -17.30 3.79 -10.53
CA GLY A 32 -17.28 3.68 -12.00
C GLY A 32 -16.66 4.90 -12.70
N GLU A 33 -15.85 5.70 -12.01
CA GLU A 33 -15.10 6.82 -12.58
C GLU A 33 -13.81 6.36 -13.28
N ALA A 34 -13.36 5.15 -12.98
CA ALA A 34 -12.25 4.46 -13.64
C ALA A 34 -12.52 2.95 -13.68
N ASP A 35 -12.11 2.28 -14.75
CA ASP A 35 -12.40 0.85 -14.94
C ASP A 35 -11.32 -0.08 -14.35
N LEU A 36 -10.09 0.41 -14.22
CA LEU A 36 -8.92 -0.38 -13.83
C LEU A 36 -7.88 0.49 -13.12
N THR A 37 -7.15 -0.11 -12.17
CA THR A 37 -5.90 0.46 -11.65
C THR A 37 -4.70 -0.46 -11.93
N ALA A 38 -3.61 0.16 -12.40
CA ALA A 38 -2.30 -0.47 -12.49
C ALA A 38 -1.35 0.00 -11.35
N SER A 39 -1.92 0.57 -10.29
CA SER A 39 -1.18 1.07 -9.13
C SER A 39 -1.05 0.00 -8.03
N TYR A 40 -0.25 0.30 -7.00
CA TYR A 40 -0.17 -0.54 -5.81
C TYR A 40 -1.52 -0.55 -5.06
N LEU A 41 -2.23 -1.67 -5.13
CA LEU A 41 -3.45 -1.92 -4.37
C LEU A 41 -3.33 -3.30 -3.69
N PRO A 42 -2.93 -3.37 -2.42
CA PRO A 42 -2.77 -4.64 -1.73
C PRO A 42 -4.13 -5.29 -1.53
N TRP A 43 -4.21 -6.60 -1.73
CA TRP A 43 -5.41 -7.38 -1.46
C TRP A 43 -5.72 -7.39 0.05
N GLN A 44 -6.95 -7.06 0.42
CA GLN A 44 -7.52 -7.27 1.75
C GLN A 44 -9.03 -7.50 1.62
N GLU A 45 -9.61 -8.26 2.54
CA GLU A 45 -11.02 -8.69 2.50
C GLU A 45 -12.01 -7.51 2.40
N ILE A 46 -11.74 -6.40 3.10
CA ILE A 46 -12.64 -5.24 3.04
C ILE A 46 -12.66 -4.58 1.65
N ARG A 47 -11.54 -4.64 0.91
CA ARG A 47 -11.44 -4.06 -0.44
C ARG A 47 -12.01 -4.98 -1.50
N SER A 48 -11.93 -6.30 -1.30
CA SER A 48 -12.55 -7.27 -2.21
C SER A 48 -14.08 -7.23 -2.19
N LYS A 49 -14.70 -6.52 -1.23
CA LYS A 49 -16.13 -6.25 -1.21
C LYS A 49 -16.53 -5.04 -2.08
N ALA A 50 -15.57 -4.19 -2.44
CA ALA A 50 -15.82 -2.98 -3.22
C ALA A 50 -15.43 -3.13 -4.70
N VAL A 51 -14.39 -3.92 -5.01
CA VAL A 51 -13.90 -4.13 -6.38
C VAL A 51 -13.39 -5.56 -6.54
N ASP A 52 -13.40 -6.04 -7.78
CA ASP A 52 -12.77 -7.31 -8.14
C ASP A 52 -11.26 -7.16 -8.30
N PHE A 53 -10.53 -8.19 -7.89
CA PHE A 53 -9.07 -8.26 -8.04
C PHE A 53 -8.69 -9.34 -9.06
N SER A 54 -7.68 -9.06 -9.88
CA SER A 54 -7.00 -10.11 -10.62
C SER A 54 -6.19 -11.02 -9.70
N MET A 55 -5.62 -12.10 -10.24
CA MET A 55 -4.57 -12.82 -9.53
C MET A 55 -3.41 -11.88 -9.19
N PRO A 56 -2.79 -12.03 -8.00
CA PRO A 56 -1.70 -11.17 -7.58
C PRO A 56 -0.49 -11.36 -8.51
N TYR A 57 -0.02 -10.26 -9.12
CA TYR A 57 1.17 -10.29 -9.98
C TYR A 57 2.48 -10.24 -9.18
N LYS A 58 2.42 -9.81 -7.92
CA LYS A 58 3.55 -9.73 -7.00
C LYS A 58 3.07 -10.03 -5.58
N LEU A 59 3.79 -10.92 -4.90
CA LEU A 59 3.65 -11.14 -3.46
C LEU A 59 4.62 -10.22 -2.72
N GLY A 60 4.18 -9.65 -1.60
CA GLY A 60 4.99 -8.76 -0.77
C GLY A 60 4.51 -8.76 0.67
N GLY A 61 5.39 -8.36 1.58
CA GLY A 61 5.11 -8.19 3.01
C GLY A 61 5.39 -6.75 3.45
N ALA A 62 5.07 -6.46 4.71
CA ALA A 62 5.53 -5.25 5.37
C ALA A 62 6.90 -5.53 6.01
N ASP A 63 7.91 -4.75 5.61
CA ASP A 63 9.25 -4.82 6.17
C ASP A 63 9.54 -3.57 7.02
N PHE A 64 10.39 -3.74 8.03
CA PHE A 64 10.91 -2.60 8.80
C PHE A 64 12.22 -2.12 8.20
N ILE A 65 12.23 -0.88 7.75
CA ILE A 65 13.44 -0.22 7.25
C ILE A 65 13.94 0.73 8.33
N THR A 66 15.17 0.50 8.78
CA THR A 66 15.86 1.38 9.72
C THR A 66 17.24 1.75 9.18
N SER A 67 17.76 2.88 9.63
CA SER A 67 19.13 3.27 9.32
C SER A 67 20.10 2.27 9.95
N LYS A 68 21.17 1.94 9.23
CA LYS A 68 22.28 1.14 9.79
C LYS A 68 22.79 1.85 11.07
N PRO A 69 22.85 1.17 12.22
CA PRO A 69 23.45 1.75 13.42
C PRO A 69 24.90 2.16 13.16
N GLY A 70 25.32 3.29 13.73
CA GLY A 70 26.73 3.69 13.72
C GLY A 70 27.61 2.68 14.47
N ASN A 71 28.93 2.82 14.36
CA ASN A 71 29.86 1.96 15.10
C ASN A 71 29.62 2.11 16.61
N ILE A 72 29.14 1.03 17.25
CA ILE A 72 29.00 0.97 18.69
C ILE A 72 30.41 0.81 19.27
N LYS A 73 30.90 1.81 20.02
CA LYS A 73 32.12 1.64 20.80
C LYS A 73 31.83 0.59 21.88
N SER A 74 32.55 -0.54 21.82
CA SER A 74 32.49 -1.55 22.88
C SER A 74 33.05 -0.95 24.16
N ASN A 75 32.20 -0.78 25.17
CA ASN A 75 32.61 -0.44 26.53
C ASN A 75 32.78 -1.70 27.40
N LEU A 76 33.05 -2.86 26.77
CA LEU A 76 33.37 -4.07 27.52
C LEU A 76 34.71 -3.86 28.22
N ALA A 77 34.67 -3.48 29.50
CA ALA A 77 35.81 -3.61 30.39
C ALA A 77 36.18 -5.10 30.43
N PRO A 78 37.46 -5.48 30.28
CA PRO A 78 37.86 -6.86 30.43
C PRO A 78 37.47 -7.31 31.85
N SER A 79 36.66 -8.36 31.94
CA SER A 79 36.39 -9.03 33.20
C SER A 79 37.70 -9.60 33.73
N SER A 80 38.29 -8.92 34.71
CA SER A 80 39.43 -9.41 35.48
C SER A 80 38.96 -10.58 36.34
N PHE A 81 39.36 -11.79 35.96
CA PHE A 81 39.33 -13.00 36.79
C PHE A 81 40.52 -13.01 37.77
#